data_AF-A0A1G7PWF5-F1
#
_entry.id   AF-A0A1G7PWF5-F1
#
_cell.length_a   1.000
_cell.length_b   1.000
_cell.length_c   1.000
_cell.angle_alpha   90.00
_cell.angle_beta   90.00
_cell.angle_gamma   90.00
#
_symmetry.space_group_name_H-M   'P 1'
#
loop_
_entity.id
_entity.type
_entity.pdbx_description
1 polymer ?
#
loop_
_entity_poly.entity_id
_entity_poly.type
_entity_poly.pdbx_seq_one_letter_code
_entity_poly.pdbx_strand_id
1 'polypeptide(L)'
;MPDETGKKHLKRYDKKDKYLTIDITVGLEKYKKLYKIEQRHELGHVIYGNLRDALNKYKFVKFDSDFFKDFKNWCNEIGWLMDEVDYCIMDE
;
A
#
# COMPACT_ATOMS: atom_id res chain seq x y z
N MET A 1 8.93 -2.25 -4.99
CA MET A 1 10.12 -1.88 -4.17
C MET A 1 10.82 -0.65 -4.75
N PRO A 2 11.44 0.22 -3.93
CA PRO A 2 12.15 1.40 -4.45
C PRO A 2 13.27 0.91 -5.37
N ASP A 3 13.29 1.40 -6.60
CA ASP A 3 14.33 1.07 -7.56
C ASP A 3 15.68 1.65 -7.12
N GLU A 4 16.73 1.11 -7.72
CA GLU A 4 18.13 1.56 -7.67
C GLU A 4 18.31 3.08 -7.94
N THR A 5 17.25 3.78 -8.36
CA THR A 5 17.15 5.24 -8.51
C THR A 5 17.12 6.02 -7.18
N GLY A 6 16.98 5.35 -6.02
CA GLY A 6 17.05 5.99 -4.70
C GLY A 6 15.86 6.88 -4.32
N LYS A 7 14.80 6.90 -5.13
CA LYS A 7 13.58 7.67 -4.85
C LYS A 7 12.77 7.02 -3.73
N LYS A 8 12.63 7.73 -2.62
CA LYS A 8 11.86 7.30 -1.44
C LYS A 8 10.37 7.61 -1.62
N HIS A 9 9.52 6.78 -1.03
CA HIS A 9 8.10 7.09 -0.86
C HIS A 9 7.94 8.42 -0.11
N LEU A 10 7.08 9.31 -0.61
CA LEU A 10 6.81 10.58 0.05
C LEU A 10 5.53 10.46 0.87
N LYS A 11 5.60 10.81 2.15
CA LYS A 11 4.45 10.95 3.04
C LYS A 11 4.38 12.40 3.48
N ARG A 12 3.30 13.10 3.13
CA ARG A 12 3.10 14.52 3.48
C ARG A 12 1.72 14.72 4.07
N TYR A 13 1.67 15.33 5.25
CA TYR A 13 0.41 15.71 5.89
C TYR A 13 0.34 17.22 5.97
N ASP A 14 -0.73 17.78 5.40
CA ASP A 14 -1.06 19.18 5.57
C ASP A 14 -2.03 19.34 6.74
N LYS A 15 -1.55 20.03 7.77
CA LYS A 15 -2.33 20.24 8.99
C LYS A 15 -3.47 21.24 8.81
N LYS A 16 -3.32 22.19 7.89
CA LYS A 16 -4.30 23.26 7.66
C LYS A 16 -5.54 22.69 6.98
N ASP A 17 -5.31 21.92 5.92
CA ASP A 17 -6.36 21.37 5.08
C ASP A 17 -6.71 19.92 5.45
N LYS A 18 -6.01 19.34 6.44
CA LYS A 18 -6.20 17.98 6.99
C LYS A 18 -6.14 16.87 5.93
N TYR A 19 -5.30 17.02 4.90
CA TYR A 19 -5.10 16.00 3.88
C TYR A 19 -3.75 15.30 4.04
N LEU A 20 -3.75 13.99 3.78
CA LEU A 20 -2.56 13.14 3.72
C LEU A 20 -2.29 12.76 2.26
N THR A 21 -1.09 13.07 1.78
CA THR A 21 -0.58 12.62 0.48
C THR A 21 0.46 11.53 0.69
N ILE A 22 0.33 10.43 -0.05
CA ILE A 22 1.28 9.33 -0.10
C ILE A 22 1.67 9.10 -1.55
N ASP A 23 2.92 9.43 -1.91
CA ASP A 23 3.45 9.16 -3.23
C ASP A 23 4.25 7.86 -3.21
N ILE A 24 3.80 6.90 -4.01
CA ILE A 24 4.43 5.58 -4.12
C ILE A 24 5.25 5.54 -5.40
N THR A 25 6.56 5.31 -5.25
CA THR A 25 7.45 5.06 -6.38
C THR A 25 7.76 3.58 -6.45
N VAL A 26 7.59 3.00 -7.64
CA VAL A 26 8.01 1.64 -7.96
C VAL A 26 8.98 1.66 -9.12
N GLY A 27 9.87 0.67 -9.13
CA GLY A 27 10.77 0.48 -10.24
C GLY A 27 10.09 0.03 -11.50
N LEU A 28 10.16 0.82 -12.57
CA LEU A 28 9.40 0.54 -13.79
C LEU A 28 9.81 -0.81 -14.42
N GLU A 29 11.12 -1.05 -14.51
CA GLU A 29 11.65 -2.25 -15.17
C GLU A 29 11.42 -3.52 -14.33
N LYS A 30 11.46 -3.41 -12.99
CA LYS A 30 11.03 -4.51 -12.11
C LYS A 30 9.52 -4.73 -12.24
N TYR A 31 8.74 -3.67 -12.21
CA TYR A 31 7.27 -3.73 -12.23
C TYR A 31 6.73 -4.36 -13.51
N LYS A 32 7.32 -4.03 -14.67
CA LYS A 32 6.94 -4.61 -15.98
C LYS A 32 7.17 -6.12 -16.08
N LYS A 33 8.06 -6.70 -15.26
CA LYS A 33 8.35 -8.14 -15.26
C LYS A 33 7.37 -8.94 -14.41
N LEU A 34 6.56 -8.29 -13.59
CA LEU A 34 5.61 -8.91 -12.70
C LEU A 34 4.27 -9.18 -13.42
N TYR A 35 3.66 -10.33 -13.14
CA TYR A 35 2.26 -10.59 -13.46
C TYR A 35 1.36 -9.59 -12.73
N LYS A 36 0.14 -9.35 -13.25
CA LYS A 36 -0.83 -8.42 -12.64
C LYS A 36 -1.12 -8.75 -11.17
N ILE A 37 -1.16 -10.04 -10.83
CA ILE A 37 -1.39 -10.49 -9.45
C ILE A 37 -0.21 -10.16 -8.54
N GLU A 38 1.02 -10.34 -9.01
CA GLU A 38 2.24 -9.96 -8.28
C GLU A 38 2.35 -8.44 -8.14
N GLN A 39 2.01 -7.68 -9.18
CA GLN A 39 1.93 -6.22 -9.12
C GLN A 39 0.95 -5.75 -8.05
N ARG A 40 -0.23 -6.37 -8.00
CA ARG A 40 -1.28 -6.08 -7.02
C ARG A 40 -0.83 -6.42 -5.60
N HIS A 41 -0.21 -7.58 -5.41
CA HIS A 41 0.36 -8.02 -4.14
C HIS A 41 1.46 -7.06 -3.65
N GLU A 42 2.49 -6.80 -4.47
CA GLU A 42 3.59 -5.90 -4.08
C GLU A 42 3.07 -4.49 -3.77
N LEU A 43 2.18 -3.94 -4.61
CA LEU A 43 1.60 -2.61 -4.39
C LEU A 43 0.71 -2.57 -3.15
N GLY A 44 -0.09 -3.62 -2.92
CA GLY A 44 -1.00 -3.72 -1.78
C GLY A 44 -0.25 -3.61 -0.45
N HIS A 45 0.81 -4.40 -0.29
CA HIS A 45 1.68 -4.34 0.90
C HIS A 45 2.36 -2.98 1.07
N VAL A 46 2.85 -2.38 -0.03
CA VAL A 46 3.47 -1.04 0.01
C VAL A 46 2.45 0.03 0.41
N ILE A 47 1.26 0.05 -0.19
CA ILE A 47 0.19 1.01 0.14
C ILE A 47 -0.21 0.86 1.61
N TYR A 48 -0.53 -0.36 2.05
CA TYR A 48 -1.00 -0.63 3.39
C TYR A 48 0.04 -0.21 4.45
N GLY A 49 1.31 -0.59 4.27
CA GLY A 49 2.39 -0.19 5.17
C GLY A 49 2.58 1.33 5.22
N ASN A 50 2.61 2.00 4.05
CA ASN A 50 2.80 3.44 4.01
C ASN A 50 1.63 4.21 4.64
N LEU A 51 0.40 3.76 4.42
CA LEU A 51 -0.81 4.34 5.00
C LEU A 51 -0.83 4.17 6.53
N ARG A 52 -0.56 2.95 7.01
CA ARG A 52 -0.51 2.64 8.45
C ARG A 52 0.50 3.52 9.18
N ASP A 53 1.72 3.61 8.65
CA ASP A 53 2.77 4.46 9.20
C ASP A 53 2.39 5.94 9.22
N ALA A 54 1.80 6.43 8.13
CA ALA A 54 1.44 7.84 8.00
C ALA A 54 0.34 8.23 9.00
N LEU A 55 -0.71 7.42 9.09
CA LEU A 55 -1.82 7.67 10.02
C LEU A 55 -1.34 7.63 11.48
N ASN A 56 -0.47 6.68 11.83
CA ASN A 56 0.17 6.61 13.15
C ASN A 56 1.04 7.84 13.42
N LYS A 57 1.92 8.22 12.47
CA LYS A 57 2.85 9.35 12.61
C LYS A 57 2.14 10.68 12.80
N TYR A 58 1.09 10.93 12.02
CA TYR A 58 0.36 12.19 12.05
C TYR A 58 -0.75 12.23 13.09
N LYS A 59 -0.88 11.16 13.90
CA LYS A 59 -1.86 11.03 14.97
C LYS A 59 -3.25 11.44 14.49
N PHE A 60 -3.72 10.85 13.40
CA PHE A 60 -5.11 11.07 12.99
C PHE A 60 -6.03 10.52 14.09
N VAL A 61 -6.48 11.41 14.98
CA VAL A 61 -7.06 11.17 16.31
C VAL A 61 -8.36 10.35 16.30
N LYS A 62 -8.86 9.92 15.13
CA LYS A 62 -10.15 9.24 14.97
C LYS A 62 -10.11 7.92 14.22
N PHE A 63 -8.93 7.41 13.84
CA PHE A 63 -8.89 6.04 13.30
C PHE A 63 -8.96 5.06 14.47
N ASP A 64 -10.15 4.51 14.67
CA ASP A 64 -10.35 3.36 15.53
C ASP A 64 -9.47 2.18 15.03
N SER A 65 -8.99 1.36 15.96
CA SER A 65 -8.47 0.02 15.66
C SER A 65 -9.34 -0.77 14.69
N ASP A 66 -10.67 -0.57 14.73
CA ASP A 66 -11.62 -1.22 13.85
C ASP A 66 -11.44 -0.81 12.37
N PHE A 67 -11.09 0.44 12.07
CA PHE A 67 -10.84 0.86 10.68
C PHE A 67 -9.69 0.07 10.05
N PHE A 68 -8.57 -0.09 10.76
CA PHE A 68 -7.44 -0.85 10.21
C PHE A 68 -7.74 -2.32 10.08
N LYS A 69 -8.54 -2.87 10.98
CA LYS A 69 -9.00 -4.25 10.90
C LYS A 69 -9.87 -4.46 9.67
N ASP A 70 -10.87 -3.60 9.46
CA ASP A 70 -11.78 -3.67 8.32
C ASP A 70 -11.06 -3.42 7.00
N PHE A 71 -10.17 -2.43 6.97
CA PHE A 71 -9.35 -2.15 5.79
C PHE A 71 -8.41 -3.31 5.47
N LYS A 72 -7.80 -3.93 6.49
CA LYS A 72 -6.95 -5.12 6.29
C LYS A 72 -7.77 -6.30 5.77
N ASN A 73 -8.96 -6.54 6.33
CA ASN A 73 -9.85 -7.61 5.88
C ASN A 73 -10.25 -7.40 4.42
N TRP A 74 -10.71 -6.20 4.05
CA TRP A 74 -11.02 -5.85 2.67
C TRP A 74 -9.82 -6.05 1.74
N CYS A 75 -8.63 -5.61 2.14
CA CYS A 75 -7.40 -5.83 1.36
C CYS A 75 -7.10 -7.33 1.17
N ASN A 76 -7.37 -8.18 2.15
CA ASN A 76 -7.22 -9.63 2.02
C ASN A 76 -8.24 -10.21 1.03
N GLU A 77 -9.51 -9.79 1.12
CA GLU A 77 -10.59 -10.24 0.24
C GLU A 77 -10.30 -9.95 -1.24
N ILE A 78 -9.67 -8.81 -1.54
CA ILE A 78 -9.31 -8.43 -2.92
C ILE A 78 -7.92 -8.93 -3.37
N GLY A 79 -7.28 -9.77 -2.54
CA GLY A 79 -5.98 -10.39 -2.82
C GLY A 79 -4.77 -9.49 -2.67
N TRP A 80 -4.89 -8.33 -2.02
CA TRP A 80 -3.80 -7.34 -1.87
C TRP A 80 -2.82 -7.65 -0.76
N LEU A 81 -3.30 -8.29 0.32
CA LEU A 81 -2.50 -8.57 1.53
C LEU A 81 -2.39 -10.06 1.86
N MET A 82 -2.59 -10.93 0.86
CA MET A 82 -2.31 -12.36 1.01
C MET A 82 -0.85 -12.58 1.41
N ASP A 83 -0.60 -13.59 2.23
CA ASP A 83 0.75 -13.93 2.70
C ASP A 83 1.63 -14.36 1.52
N GLU A 84 1.05 -15.07 0.55
CA GLU A 84 1.67 -15.47 -0.70
C GLU A 84 0.82 -15.07 -1.91
N VAL A 85 1.45 -14.97 -3.08
CA VAL A 85 0.74 -14.72 -4.33
C VAL A 85 -0.02 -15.98 -4.71
N ASP A 86 -1.35 -15.91 -4.71
CA ASP A 86 -2.18 -17.00 -5.21
C ASP A 86 -2.33 -16.88 -6.74
N TYR A 87 -1.57 -17.70 -7.45
CA TYR A 87 -1.61 -17.78 -8.91
C TYR A 87 -2.85 -18.50 -9.44
N CYS A 88 -3.65 -19.15 -8.59
CA CYS A 88 -4.89 -19.81 -9.03
C CYS A 88 -6.01 -18.81 -9.35
N ILE A 89 -5.87 -17.55 -8.92
CA ILE A 89 -6.81 -16.44 -9.17
C ILE A 89 -6.51 -15.74 -10.51
N MET A 90 -5.68 -16.34 -11.39
CA MET A 90 -5.25 -15.73 -12.65
C MET A 90 -6.31 -15.72 -13.77
N ASP A 91 -7.46 -16.38 -13.58
CA ASP A 91 -8.47 -16.63 -14.62
C ASP A 91 -9.82 -15.89 -14.42
N GLU A 92 -9.81 -14.63 -13.96
CA GLU A 92 -10.98 -13.72 -14.05
C GLU A 92 -10.67 -12.40 -14.78
#